data_AF-A0A6I5RH90-F1
#
_entry.id   AF-A0A6I5RH90-F1
#
_cell.length_a   1.000
_cell.length_b   1.000
_cell.length_c   1.000
_cell.angle_alpha   90.00
_cell.angle_beta   90.00
_cell.angle_gamma   90.00
#
_symmetry.space_group_name_H-M   'P 1'
#
loop_
_entity.id
_entity.type
_entity.pdbx_description
1 polymer ?
#
loop_
_entity_poly.entity_id
_entity_poly.type
_entity_poly.pdbx_seq_one_letter_code
_entity_poly.pdbx_strand_id
1 'polypeptide(L)' 'MQISKAIAQPQETINVSALNALTYCPRLYYLQEVEGIREISADMFSGLRLHAELERDGGEEWQQLTLENSPLGLHK' A
#
# COMPACT_ATOMS: atom_id res chain seq x y z
N MET A 1 18.35 -14.81 -30.50
CA MET A 1 17.73 -15.27 -29.24
C MET A 1 16.69 -14.23 -28.85
N GLN A 2 15.44 -14.43 -29.26
CA GLN A 2 14.35 -13.49 -29.01
C GLN A 2 13.84 -13.70 -27.59
N ILE A 3 14.01 -12.70 -26.73
CA ILE A 3 13.40 -12.69 -25.40
C ILE A 3 11.96 -12.27 -25.61
N SER A 4 11.06 -13.24 -25.66
CA SER A 4 9.63 -13.01 -25.70
C SER A 4 9.25 -12.19 -24.47
N LYS A 5 8.85 -10.93 -24.68
CA LYS A 5 8.27 -10.09 -23.64
C LYS A 5 6.96 -10.74 -23.22
N ALA A 6 7.00 -11.52 -22.14
CA ALA A 6 5.80 -12.03 -21.51
C ALA A 6 4.95 -10.81 -21.11
N ILE A 7 3.78 -10.67 -21.72
CA ILE A 7 2.75 -9.77 -21.23
C ILE A 7 2.36 -10.38 -19.89
N ALA A 8 2.85 -9.80 -18.79
CA ALA A 8 2.45 -10.17 -17.45
C ALA A 8 0.92 -10.14 -17.44
N GLN A 9 0.29 -11.30 -17.24
CA GLN A 9 -1.13 -11.34 -16.91
C GLN A 9 -1.32 -10.39 -15.72
N PRO A 10 -2.41 -9.61 -15.65
CA PRO A 10 -2.68 -8.81 -14.48
C PRO A 10 -2.79 -9.76 -13.29
N GLN A 11 -1.69 -9.91 -12.56
CA GLN A 11 -1.63 -10.68 -11.34
C GLN A 11 -2.61 -9.99 -10.40
N GLU A 12 -3.59 -10.72 -9.87
CA GLU A 12 -4.46 -10.16 -8.84
C GLU A 12 -3.57 -9.71 -7.68
N THR A 13 -3.52 -8.40 -7.45
CA THR A 13 -2.79 -7.79 -6.35
C THR A 13 -3.77 -7.51 -5.22
N ILE A 14 -3.31 -7.72 -4.00
CA ILE A 14 -4.01 -7.28 -2.80
C ILE A 14 -3.39 -5.96 -2.33
N ASN A 15 -4.20 -5.09 -1.74
CA ASN A 15 -3.67 -3.85 -1.16
C ASN A 15 -2.75 -4.18 0.04
N VAL A 16 -1.82 -3.27 0.36
CA VAL A 16 -0.82 -3.49 1.42
C VAL A 16 -1.48 -3.65 2.78
N SER A 17 -2.58 -2.91 3.06
CA SER A 17 -3.32 -3.04 4.32
C SER A 17 -3.93 -4.42 4.52
N ALA A 18 -4.44 -5.03 3.46
CA ALA A 18 -5.04 -6.35 3.44
C ALA A 18 -3.97 -7.43 3.59
N LEU A 19 -2.82 -7.26 2.91
CA LEU A 19 -1.67 -8.14 3.12
C LEU A 19 -1.22 -8.12 4.58
N ASN A 20 -1.09 -6.93 5.18
CA ASN A 20 -0.74 -6.78 6.59
C ASN A 20 -1.82 -7.39 7.52
N ALA A 21 -3.10 -7.18 7.23
CA ALA A 21 -4.19 -7.78 8.01
C ALA A 21 -4.14 -9.32 7.93
N LEU A 22 -3.86 -9.88 6.76
CA LEU A 22 -3.79 -11.33 6.55
C LEU A 22 -2.66 -11.97 7.36
N THR A 23 -1.48 -11.33 7.39
CA THR A 23 -0.32 -11.85 8.14
C THR A 23 -0.44 -11.60 9.65
N TYR A 24 -1.05 -10.49 10.06
CA TYR A 24 -1.25 -10.14 11.45
C TYR A 24 -2.38 -10.93 12.12
N CYS A 25 -3.57 -10.95 11.51
CA CYS A 25 -4.75 -11.63 12.02
C CYS A 25 -5.72 -12.00 10.87
N PRO A 26 -5.76 -13.28 10.44
CA PRO A 26 -6.64 -13.70 9.35
C PRO A 26 -8.14 -13.40 9.59
N ARG A 27 -8.58 -13.37 10.85
CA ARG A 27 -9.95 -12.98 11.20
C ARG A 27 -10.23 -11.51 10.88
N LEU A 28 -9.26 -10.62 11.11
CA LEU A 28 -9.39 -9.20 10.78
C LEU A 28 -9.49 -9.01 9.27
N TYR A 29 -8.64 -9.71 8.49
CA TYR A 29 -8.73 -9.73 7.03
C TYR A 29 -10.12 -10.17 6.55
N TYR A 30 -10.65 -11.27 7.08
CA TYR A 30 -11.98 -11.75 6.72
C TYR A 30 -13.06 -10.68 6.97
N LEU A 31 -13.05 -10.05 8.14
CA LEU A 31 -14.05 -9.02 8.46
C LEU A 31 -13.94 -7.81 7.53
N GLN A 32 -12.74 -7.33 7.22
CA GLN A 32 -12.54 -6.08 6.47
C GLN A 32 -12.60 -6.24 4.94
N GLU A 33 -12.12 -7.36 4.40
CA GLU A 33 -11.96 -7.59 2.96
C GLU A 33 -13.01 -8.55 2.40
N VAL A 34 -13.47 -9.55 3.18
CA VAL A 34 -14.49 -10.51 2.74
C VAL A 34 -15.90 -10.03 3.12
N GLU A 35 -16.10 -9.65 4.39
CA GLU A 35 -17.40 -9.16 4.88
C GLU A 35 -17.60 -7.65 4.69
N GLY A 36 -16.54 -6.90 4.37
CA GLY A 36 -16.61 -5.45 4.15
C GLY A 36 -16.87 -4.62 5.42
N ILE A 37 -16.69 -5.20 6.60
CA ILE A 37 -16.90 -4.55 7.90
C ILE A 37 -15.65 -3.72 8.24
N ARG A 38 -15.77 -2.39 8.12
CA ARG A 38 -14.71 -1.44 8.46
C ARG A 38 -15.25 -0.34 9.36
N GLU A 39 -14.54 -0.06 10.44
CA GLU A 39 -14.79 1.11 11.28
C GLU A 39 -13.91 2.26 10.79
N ILE A 40 -14.52 3.41 10.54
CA ILE A 40 -13.80 4.64 10.18
C ILE A 40 -13.88 5.58 11.38
N SER A 41 -12.73 6.04 11.84
CA SER A 41 -12.64 6.97 12.97
C SER A 41 -12.51 8.42 12.53
N ALA A 42 -12.74 9.34 13.46
CA ALA A 42 -12.48 10.77 13.25
C ALA A 42 -11.01 11.04 12.88
N ASP A 43 -10.08 10.25 13.43
CA ASP A 43 -8.64 10.36 13.15
C ASP A 43 -8.30 9.98 11.70
N MET A 44 -9.03 9.01 11.12
CA MET A 44 -8.86 8.69 9.69
C MET A 44 -9.28 9.85 8.80
N PHE A 45 -10.39 10.52 9.14
CA PHE A 45 -10.86 11.68 8.38
C PHE A 45 -9.92 12.88 8.52
N SER A 46 -9.39 13.14 9.71
CA SER A 46 -8.42 14.22 9.92
C SER A 46 -7.14 13.96 9.12
N GLY A 47 -6.65 12.72 9.11
CA GLY A 47 -5.51 12.32 8.28
C GLY A 47 -5.78 12.47 6.79
N LEU A 48 -6.92 11.99 6.29
CA LEU A 48 -7.30 12.13 4.88
C LEU A 48 -7.36 13.60 4.44
N ARG A 49 -7.95 14.45 5.28
CA ARG A 49 -8.03 15.88 5.03
C ARG A 49 -6.64 16.51 4.97
N LEU A 50 -5.78 16.20 5.93
CA LEU A 50 -4.41 16.71 5.96
C LEU A 50 -3.62 16.29 4.72
N HIS A 51 -3.71 15.03 4.30
CA HIS A 51 -3.06 14.56 3.07
C HIS A 51 -3.51 15.37 1.85
N ALA A 52 -4.81 15.63 1.71
CA ALA A 52 -5.34 16.43 0.62
C ALA A 52 -4.87 17.90 0.68
N GLU A 53 -4.76 18.48 1.88
CA GLU A 53 -4.25 19.84 2.07
C GLU A 53 -2.76 19.94 1.67
N LEU A 54 -1.92 19.00 2.10
CA LEU A 54 -0.49 18.95 1.76
C LEU A 54 -0.23 18.78 0.25
N GLU A 55 -1.02 17.94 -0.43
CA GLU A 55 -0.93 17.74 -1.88
C GLU A 55 -1.24 19.03 -2.67
N ARG A 56 -2.25 19.81 -2.23
CA ARG A 56 -2.62 21.08 -2.89
C ARG A 56 -1.59 22.18 -2.69
N ASP A 57 -0.98 22.23 -1.52
CA ASP A 57 -0.03 23.28 -1.14
C ASP A 57 1.36 23.05 -1.78
N GLY A 58 1.47 22.07 -2.68
CA GLY A 58 2.66 21.79 -3.48
C GLY A 58 3.70 20.91 -2.79
N GLY A 59 3.45 20.47 -1.56
CA GLY A 59 4.39 19.74 -0.73
C GLY A 59 5.72 20.48 -0.50
N GLU A 60 6.57 19.91 0.34
CA GLU A 60 8.00 20.22 0.25
C GLU A 60 8.58 19.61 -1.05
N GLU A 61 9.80 20.00 -1.43
CA GLU A 61 10.49 19.37 -2.56
C GLU A 61 10.52 17.85 -2.37
N TRP A 62 9.87 17.10 -3.28
CA TRP A 62 9.77 15.65 -3.19
C TRP A 62 11.17 15.01 -3.23
N GLN A 63 11.62 14.50 -2.10
CA GLN A 63 12.88 13.76 -2.03
C GLN A 63 12.62 12.26 -2.27
N GLN A 64 13.08 11.77 -3.41
CA GLN A 64 13.07 10.33 -3.66
C GLN A 64 14.23 9.67 -2.92
N LEU A 65 13.93 9.12 -1.74
CA LEU A 65 14.88 8.30 -0.99
C LEU A 65 14.83 6.85 -1.49
N THR A 66 16.00 6.27 -1.71
CA THR A 66 16.14 4.86 -2.07
C THR A 66 16.61 4.09 -0.85
N LEU A 67 15.81 3.10 -0.43
CA LEU A 67 16.18 2.18 0.64
C LEU A 67 16.78 0.91 0.03
N GLU A 68 18.08 0.69 0.26
CA GLU A 68 18.79 -0.54 -0.11
C GLU A 68 19.25 -1.26 1.18
N ASN A 69 18.91 -2.54 1.29
CA ASN A 69 19.32 -3.41 2.39
C ASN A 69 19.42 -4.86 1.90
N SER A 70 20.63 -5.28 1.57
CA SER A 70 20.88 -6.61 1.02
C SER A 70 20.50 -7.79 1.94
N PRO A 71 20.78 -7.75 3.26
CA PRO A 71 20.33 -8.79 4.18
C PRO A 71 18.81 -8.95 4.29
N LEU A 72 18.05 -7.86 4.15
CA LEU A 72 16.58 -7.86 4.14
C LEU A 72 15.99 -8.05 2.74
N GLY A 73 16.83 -8.23 1.71
CA GLY A 73 16.40 -8.39 0.32
C GLY A 73 15.82 -7.12 -0.32
N LEU A 74 16.03 -5.95 0.28
CA LEU A 74 15.64 -4.66 -0.30
C LEU A 74 16.71 -4.24 -1.30
N HIS A 75 16.46 -4.51 -2.57
CA HIS A 75 17.27 -4.06 -3.69
C HIS A 75 16.37 -3.24 -4.60
N LYS A 76 16.78 -2.01 -4.93
CA LYS A 76 16.02 -1.14 -5.83
C LYS A 76 16.03 -1.69 -7.26
#